data_AF-A0A2H9Q4X9-F1
#
_entry.id   AF-A0A2H9Q4X9-F1
#
_cell.length_a   1.000
_cell.length_b   1.000
_cell.length_c   1.000
_cell.angle_alpha   90.00
_cell.angle_beta   90.00
_cell.angle_gamma   90.00
#
_symmetry.space_group_name_H-M   'P 1'
#
loop_
_entity.id
_entity.type
_entity.pdbx_description
1 polymer ?
#
loop_
_entity_poly.entity_id
_entity_poly.type
_entity_poly.pdbx_seq_one_letter_code
_entity_poly.pdbx_strand_id
1 'polypeptide(L)'
;MDKLFAASVALLLLSFAGAYWLAGQPGSQFSFQPPYAFAVGDPLSMVTAFAFAFLFSLLFFGYSAPLAMTFEGVKYGYLYARGGMPFFDLFFAVPAVFACYAAILLGRSAWDDFKGTGSLFKGWRRAFKYFMAGAVLLGFLLLARRFF
;
A
#
# COMPACT_ATOMS: atom_id res chain seq x y z
N MET A 1 -14.69 12.62 -0.66
CA MET A 1 -13.56 11.65 -0.62
C MET A 1 -13.92 10.46 -1.50
N ASP A 2 -12.99 9.92 -2.29
CA ASP A 2 -13.30 8.78 -3.18
C ASP A 2 -13.62 7.54 -2.32
N LYS A 3 -14.79 6.92 -2.52
CA LYS A 3 -15.28 5.82 -1.68
C LYS A 3 -14.33 4.63 -1.72
N LEU A 4 -13.71 4.38 -2.88
CA LEU A 4 -12.78 3.28 -3.06
C LEU A 4 -11.50 3.51 -2.25
N PHE A 5 -10.96 4.73 -2.28
CA PHE A 5 -9.79 5.09 -1.48
C PHE A 5 -10.08 5.02 0.02
N ALA A 6 -11.24 5.51 0.46
CA ALA A 6 -11.65 5.41 1.86
C ALA A 6 -11.77 3.94 2.31
N ALA A 7 -12.34 3.08 1.48
CA ALA A 7 -12.40 1.64 1.74
C ALA A 7 -11.00 1.01 1.82
N SER A 8 -10.08 1.38 0.92
CA SER A 8 -8.70 0.88 0.93
C SER A 8 -7.96 1.26 2.22
N VAL A 9 -8.07 2.51 2.68
CA VAL A 9 -7.46 2.94 3.94
C VAL A 9 -8.11 2.27 5.14
N ALA A 10 -9.44 2.13 5.16
CA ALA A 10 -10.13 1.43 6.22
C ALA A 10 -9.71 -0.05 6.32
N LEU A 11 -9.63 -0.75 5.19
CA LEU A 11 -9.16 -2.14 5.17
C LEU A 11 -7.70 -2.28 5.59
N LEU A 12 -6.81 -1.36 5.18
CA LEU A 12 -5.43 -1.34 5.68
C LEU A 12 -5.39 -1.33 7.22
N LEU A 13 -6.15 -0.42 7.84
CA LEU A 13 -6.16 -0.24 9.29
C LEU A 13 -6.83 -1.40 10.02
N LEU A 14 -7.97 -1.89 9.51
CA LEU A 14 -8.70 -3.01 10.10
C LEU A 14 -7.88 -4.31 9.99
N SER A 15 -7.26 -4.56 8.84
CA SER A 15 -6.42 -5.73 8.63
C SER A 15 -5.13 -5.65 9.43
N PHE A 16 -4.54 -4.47 9.59
CA PHE A 16 -3.44 -4.24 10.51
C PHE A 16 -3.83 -4.61 11.94
N ALA A 17 -4.92 -4.02 12.45
CA ALA A 17 -5.37 -4.26 13.82
C ALA A 17 -5.73 -5.74 14.07
N GLY A 18 -6.42 -6.37 13.11
CA GLY A 18 -6.78 -7.78 13.18
C GLY A 18 -5.54 -8.70 13.19
N ALA A 19 -4.59 -8.48 12.28
CA ALA A 19 -3.36 -9.26 12.22
C ALA A 19 -2.49 -9.03 13.46
N TYR A 20 -2.40 -7.78 13.94
CA TYR A 20 -1.67 -7.44 15.16
C TYR A 20 -2.23 -8.19 16.38
N TRP A 21 -3.56 -8.16 16.54
CA TRP A 21 -4.23 -8.84 17.64
C TRP A 21 -4.06 -10.36 17.55
N LEU A 22 -4.29 -10.97 16.39
CA LEU A 22 -4.16 -12.41 16.19
C LEU A 22 -2.72 -12.90 16.39
N ALA A 23 -1.73 -12.19 15.84
CA ALA A 23 -0.33 -12.58 15.92
C ALA A 23 0.30 -12.32 17.30
N GLY A 24 -0.24 -11.35 18.05
CA GLY A 24 0.23 -10.98 19.39
C GLY A 24 -0.24 -11.91 20.51
N GLN A 25 -1.19 -12.82 20.25
CA GLN A 25 -1.65 -13.75 21.28
C GLN A 25 -0.60 -14.81 21.63
N PRO A 26 -0.41 -15.13 22.93
CA PRO A 26 0.45 -16.23 23.36
C PRO A 26 0.01 -17.55 22.70
N GLY A 27 0.96 -18.26 22.09
CA GLY A 27 0.67 -19.53 21.40
C GLY A 27 0.02 -19.42 20.03
N SER A 28 -0.14 -18.21 19.48
CA SER A 28 -0.72 -18.01 18.14
C SER A 28 0.09 -18.70 17.03
N GLN A 29 -0.61 -19.51 16.23
CA GLN A 29 -0.08 -20.12 15.00
C GLN A 29 -0.29 -19.25 13.76
N PHE A 30 -0.87 -18.06 13.92
CA PHE A 30 -1.09 -17.15 12.81
C PHE A 30 0.26 -16.77 12.17
N SER A 31 0.35 -17.01 10.87
CA SER A 31 1.47 -16.65 10.02
C SER A 31 0.92 -16.00 8.75
N PHE A 32 1.67 -15.03 8.24
CA PHE A 32 1.32 -14.38 6.98
C PHE A 32 2.57 -14.19 6.15
N GLN A 33 2.46 -14.56 4.87
CA GLN A 33 3.46 -14.29 3.86
C GLN A 33 2.84 -13.37 2.80
N PRO A 34 3.41 -12.18 2.56
CA PRO A 34 2.90 -11.30 1.52
C PRO A 34 3.04 -11.96 0.14
N PRO A 35 2.19 -11.60 -0.84
CA PRO A 35 2.17 -12.21 -2.18
C PRO A 35 3.33 -11.73 -3.08
N TYR A 36 4.44 -11.29 -2.49
CA TYR A 36 5.64 -10.80 -3.16
C TYR A 36 6.85 -11.00 -2.23
N ALA A 37 8.06 -10.96 -2.79
CA ALA A 37 9.28 -11.10 -2.01
C ALA A 37 9.45 -9.89 -1.06
N PHE A 38 9.40 -10.16 0.24
CA PHE A 38 9.56 -9.16 1.29
C PHE A 38 10.44 -9.71 2.41
N ALA A 39 11.52 -9.00 2.70
CA ALA A 39 12.38 -9.20 3.84
C ALA A 39 12.43 -7.92 4.69
N VAL A 40 12.25 -8.07 6.00
CA VAL A 40 12.44 -6.94 6.93
C VAL A 40 13.92 -6.57 6.93
N GLY A 41 14.24 -5.28 6.99
CA GLY A 41 15.62 -4.80 6.91
C GLY A 41 16.03 -4.41 5.50
N ASP A 42 15.46 -5.06 4.48
CA ASP A 42 15.87 -4.87 3.10
C ASP A 42 15.21 -3.63 2.46
N PRO A 43 15.98 -2.64 1.96
CA PRO A 43 15.44 -1.50 1.24
C PRO A 43 14.63 -1.87 -0.01
N LEU A 44 15.05 -2.91 -0.74
CA LEU A 44 14.35 -3.33 -1.96
C LEU A 44 12.95 -3.85 -1.63
N SER A 45 12.79 -4.51 -0.49
CA SER A 45 11.49 -4.97 0.00
C SER A 45 10.48 -3.83 0.26
N MET A 46 10.95 -2.62 0.60
CA MET A 46 10.06 -1.45 0.72
C MET A 46 9.67 -0.89 -0.65
N VAL A 47 10.59 -0.97 -1.63
CA VAL A 47 10.32 -0.60 -3.02
C VAL A 47 9.34 -1.59 -3.66
N THR A 48 9.49 -2.90 -3.40
CA THR A 48 8.56 -3.91 -3.91
C THR A 48 7.19 -3.77 -3.28
N ALA A 49 7.09 -3.44 -1.98
CA ALA A 49 5.80 -3.15 -1.34
C ALA A 49 5.10 -1.92 -1.96
N PHE A 50 5.84 -0.85 -2.24
CA PHE A 50 5.31 0.32 -2.96
C PHE A 50 4.85 -0.03 -4.38
N ALA A 51 5.68 -0.77 -5.12
CA ALA A 51 5.36 -1.21 -6.48
C ALA A 51 4.15 -2.16 -6.49
N PHE A 52 4.06 -3.08 -5.54
CA PHE A 52 2.92 -3.96 -5.35
C PHE A 52 1.66 -3.15 -5.09
N ALA A 53 1.69 -2.21 -4.13
CA ALA A 53 0.56 -1.34 -3.83
C ALA A 53 0.08 -0.56 -5.05
N PHE A 54 0.98 -0.11 -5.92
CA PHE A 54 0.61 0.58 -7.16
C PHE A 54 0.07 -0.37 -8.24
N LEU A 55 0.88 -1.36 -8.64
CA LEU A 55 0.59 -2.26 -9.76
C LEU A 55 -0.61 -3.15 -9.47
N PHE A 56 -0.69 -3.72 -8.26
CA PHE A 56 -1.82 -4.54 -7.88
C PHE A 56 -3.09 -3.68 -7.85
N SER A 57 -3.05 -2.48 -7.24
CA SER A 57 -4.21 -1.57 -7.22
C SER A 57 -4.66 -1.13 -8.61
N LEU A 58 -3.78 -1.12 -9.62
CA LEU A 58 -4.17 -0.79 -10.99
C LEU A 58 -5.08 -1.87 -11.62
N LEU A 59 -5.00 -3.11 -11.14
CA LEU A 59 -5.81 -4.21 -11.66
C LEU A 59 -7.30 -3.88 -11.54
N PHE A 60 -8.06 -4.25 -12.56
CA PHE A 60 -9.49 -3.94 -12.66
C PHE A 60 -9.77 -2.45 -12.46
N PHE A 61 -9.02 -1.56 -13.11
CA PHE A 61 -9.28 -0.11 -13.11
C PHE A 61 -9.32 0.54 -11.71
N GLY A 62 -8.53 0.05 -10.75
CA GLY A 62 -8.52 0.57 -9.39
C GLY A 62 -9.29 -0.29 -8.38
N TYR A 63 -10.21 -1.16 -8.81
CA TYR A 63 -11.12 -1.88 -7.90
C TYR A 63 -10.42 -2.90 -7.00
N SER A 64 -9.22 -3.35 -7.36
CA SER A 64 -8.37 -4.22 -6.54
C SER A 64 -7.62 -3.49 -5.42
N ALA A 65 -7.64 -2.16 -5.41
CA ALA A 65 -6.92 -1.34 -4.45
C ALA A 65 -7.22 -1.67 -2.97
N PRO A 66 -8.48 -1.95 -2.57
CA PRO A 66 -8.76 -2.33 -1.20
C PRO A 66 -8.09 -3.65 -0.82
N LEU A 67 -8.03 -4.61 -1.73
CA LEU A 67 -7.37 -5.90 -1.50
C LEU A 67 -5.84 -5.74 -1.39
N ALA A 68 -5.22 -4.89 -2.22
CA ALA A 68 -3.79 -4.57 -2.09
C ALA A 68 -3.48 -4.02 -0.69
N MET A 69 -4.32 -3.10 -0.20
CA MET A 69 -4.18 -2.49 1.11
C MET A 69 -4.46 -3.44 2.27
N THR A 70 -5.37 -4.41 2.09
CA THR A 70 -5.55 -5.53 3.03
C THR A 70 -4.24 -6.30 3.19
N PHE A 71 -3.59 -6.70 2.10
CA PHE A 71 -2.32 -7.45 2.19
C PHE A 71 -1.22 -6.64 2.89
N GLU A 72 -1.09 -5.35 2.57
CA GLU A 72 -0.16 -4.46 3.27
C GLU A 72 -0.51 -4.34 4.76
N GLY A 73 -1.78 -4.15 5.10
CA GLY A 73 -2.26 -4.08 6.48
C GLY A 73 -1.93 -5.35 7.27
N VAL A 74 -2.26 -6.53 6.74
CA VAL A 74 -1.94 -7.81 7.38
C VAL A 74 -0.44 -7.97 7.55
N LYS A 75 0.37 -7.66 6.52
CA LYS A 75 1.83 -7.71 6.57
C LYS A 75 2.40 -6.88 7.71
N TYR A 76 2.05 -5.59 7.77
CA TYR A 76 2.55 -4.68 8.80
C TYR A 76 2.07 -5.09 10.19
N GLY A 77 0.80 -5.47 10.34
CA GLY A 77 0.24 -5.89 11.63
C GLY A 77 0.89 -7.17 12.17
N TYR A 78 1.06 -8.18 11.30
CA TYR A 78 1.73 -9.43 11.63
C TYR A 78 3.19 -9.22 12.04
N LEU A 79 3.97 -8.53 11.22
CA LEU A 79 5.41 -8.33 11.47
C LEU A 79 5.67 -7.48 12.71
N TYR A 80 4.85 -6.46 12.93
CA TYR A 80 4.96 -5.61 14.10
C TYR A 80 4.60 -6.36 15.40
N ALA A 81 3.52 -7.15 15.40
CA ALA A 81 3.14 -7.96 16.56
C ALA A 81 4.18 -9.00 16.96
N ARG A 82 4.89 -9.58 15.98
CA ARG A 82 5.97 -10.55 16.23
C ARG A 82 7.30 -9.90 16.64
N GLY A 83 7.36 -8.57 16.77
CA GLY A 83 8.60 -7.83 17.00
C GLY A 83 9.61 -7.94 15.85
N GLY A 84 9.16 -8.42 14.68
CA GLY A 84 9.99 -8.65 13.52
C GLY A 84 10.24 -7.39 12.68
N MET A 85 9.60 -6.27 13.03
CA MET A 85 9.71 -5.01 12.29
C MET A 85 9.90 -3.81 13.23
N PRO A 86 10.90 -2.94 12.99
CA PRO A 86 11.06 -1.68 13.71
C PRO A 86 9.83 -0.79 13.57
N PHE A 87 9.50 -0.02 14.61
CA PHE A 87 8.38 0.93 14.55
C PHE A 87 8.49 1.93 13.40
N PHE A 88 9.71 2.39 13.09
CA PHE A 88 9.98 3.31 11.98
C PHE A 88 9.49 2.74 10.63
N ASP A 89 9.57 1.42 10.44
CA ASP A 89 9.20 0.80 9.17
C ASP A 89 7.68 0.87 8.89
N LEU A 90 6.85 1.14 9.91
CA LEU A 90 5.41 1.36 9.71
C LEU A 90 5.14 2.61 8.86
N PHE A 91 6.04 3.60 8.84
CA PHE A 91 5.88 4.79 8.01
C PHE A 91 5.94 4.48 6.50
N PHE A 92 6.49 3.33 6.09
CA PHE A 92 6.47 2.90 4.68
C PHE A 92 5.07 2.52 4.19
N ALA A 93 4.08 2.37 5.07
CA ALA A 93 2.68 2.27 4.67
C ALA A 93 2.18 3.55 3.98
N VAL A 94 2.72 4.72 4.34
CA VAL A 94 2.24 6.01 3.80
C VAL A 94 2.56 6.16 2.31
N PRO A 95 3.80 5.94 1.82
CA PRO A 95 4.06 5.84 0.38
C PRO A 95 3.16 4.82 -0.35
N ALA A 96 2.90 3.65 0.25
CA ALA A 96 2.03 2.64 -0.33
C ALA A 96 0.58 3.13 -0.50
N VAL A 97 0.07 3.92 0.46
CA VAL A 97 -1.25 4.57 0.35
C VAL A 97 -1.27 5.61 -0.78
N PHE A 98 -0.19 6.38 -0.96
CA PHE A 98 -0.07 7.31 -2.10
C PHE A 98 -0.04 6.58 -3.45
N ALA A 99 0.71 5.47 -3.54
CA ALA A 99 0.72 4.58 -4.69
C ALA A 99 -0.68 4.03 -5.00
N CYS A 100 -1.37 3.52 -3.98
CA CYS A 100 -2.75 3.04 -4.07
C CYS A 100 -3.69 4.12 -4.62
N TYR A 101 -3.62 5.33 -4.08
CA TYR A 101 -4.46 6.44 -4.53
C TYR A 101 -4.17 6.85 -5.98
N ALA A 102 -2.88 6.91 -6.36
CA ALA A 102 -2.48 7.18 -7.72
C ALA A 102 -3.04 6.13 -8.70
N ALA A 103 -2.99 4.85 -8.32
CA ALA A 103 -3.55 3.74 -9.11
C ALA A 103 -5.07 3.85 -9.27
N ILE A 104 -5.80 4.18 -8.20
CA ILE A 104 -7.26 4.41 -8.25
C ILE A 104 -7.60 5.54 -9.22
N LEU A 105 -6.89 6.67 -9.12
CA LEU A 105 -7.12 7.82 -10.00
C LEU A 105 -6.85 7.46 -11.46
N LEU A 106 -5.76 6.73 -11.73
CA LEU A 106 -5.40 6.31 -13.07
C LEU A 106 -6.41 5.31 -13.64
N GLY A 107 -6.77 4.28 -12.87
CA GLY A 107 -7.74 3.26 -13.26
C GLY A 107 -9.13 3.84 -13.55
N ARG A 108 -9.61 4.73 -12.68
CA ARG A 108 -10.86 5.46 -12.91
C ARG A 108 -10.83 6.30 -14.18
N SER A 109 -9.71 6.97 -14.42
CA SER A 109 -9.56 7.80 -15.62
C SER A 109 -9.52 6.97 -16.90
N ALA A 110 -8.92 5.78 -16.87
CA ALA A 110 -8.96 4.83 -17.98
C ALA A 110 -10.38 4.28 -18.20
N TRP A 111 -11.13 4.03 -17.13
CA TRP A 111 -12.52 3.59 -17.22
C TRP A 111 -13.46 4.66 -17.78
N ASP A 112 -13.29 5.92 -17.35
CA ASP A 112 -14.07 7.05 -17.86
C ASP A 112 -13.75 7.34 -19.34
N ASP A 113 -12.50 7.19 -19.75
CA ASP A 113 -12.05 7.29 -21.15
C ASP A 113 -12.67 6.18 -22.01
N PHE A 114 -12.64 4.93 -21.52
CA PHE A 114 -13.28 3.78 -22.17
C PHE A 114 -14.79 3.96 -22.37
N LYS A 115 -15.47 4.61 -21.41
CA LYS A 115 -16.90 4.94 -21.50
C LYS A 115 -17.21 6.14 -22.40
N GLY A 116 -16.20 6.86 -22.89
CA GLY A 116 -16.37 8.11 -23.62
C GLY A 116 -16.88 9.27 -22.76
N THR A 117 -16.84 9.15 -21.43
CA THR A 117 -17.33 10.18 -20.49
C THR A 117 -16.22 11.08 -19.95
N GLY A 118 -14.96 10.79 -20.28
CA GLY A 118 -13.80 11.49 -19.76
C GLY A 118 -12.58 11.44 -20.70
N SER A 119 -11.42 11.82 -20.15
CA SER A 119 -10.15 11.73 -20.86
C SER A 119 -9.05 11.20 -19.93
N LEU A 120 -8.40 10.13 -20.36
CA LEU A 120 -7.27 9.52 -19.64
C LEU A 120 -6.17 10.54 -19.33
N PHE A 121 -5.86 11.43 -20.28
CA PHE A 121 -4.82 12.45 -20.14
C PHE A 121 -5.03 13.40 -18.96
N LYS A 122 -6.29 13.82 -18.70
CA LYS A 122 -6.61 14.70 -17.55
C LYS A 122 -6.44 13.98 -16.21
N GLY A 123 -6.69 12.68 -16.20
CA GLY A 123 -6.51 11.79 -15.06
C GLY A 123 -5.06 11.48 -14.74
N TRP A 124 -4.30 11.13 -15.79
CA TRP A 124 -2.90 10.75 -15.74
C TRP A 124 -2.05 11.77 -14.99
N ARG A 125 -2.19 13.07 -15.30
CA ARG A 125 -1.39 14.12 -14.65
C ARG A 125 -1.63 14.20 -13.15
N ARG A 126 -2.86 13.92 -12.67
CA ARG A 126 -3.17 13.89 -11.25
C ARG A 126 -2.63 12.63 -10.59
N ALA A 127 -2.85 11.45 -11.19
CA ALA A 127 -2.30 10.19 -10.72
C ALA A 127 -0.76 10.26 -10.59
N PHE A 128 -0.09 10.79 -11.62
CA PHE A 128 1.36 10.94 -11.64
C PHE A 128 1.88 11.82 -10.50
N LYS A 129 1.20 12.92 -10.15
CA LYS A 129 1.59 13.75 -9.01
C LYS A 129 1.58 12.98 -7.69
N TYR A 130 0.54 12.20 -7.42
CA TYR A 130 0.46 11.40 -6.20
C TYR A 130 1.44 10.23 -6.19
N PHE A 131 1.66 9.59 -7.34
CA PHE A 131 2.68 8.57 -7.48
C PHE A 131 4.07 9.13 -7.17
N MET A 132 4.42 10.28 -7.76
CA MET A 132 5.69 10.95 -7.52
C MET A 132 5.83 11.42 -6.07
N ALA A 133 4.77 11.93 -5.44
CA ALA A 133 4.78 12.27 -4.02
C ALA A 133 5.09 11.05 -3.15
N GLY A 134 4.45 9.91 -3.44
CA GLY A 134 4.73 8.63 -2.79
C GLY A 134 6.17 8.15 -3.01
N ALA A 135 6.68 8.23 -4.25
CA ALA A 135 8.04 7.80 -4.59
C ALA A 135 9.11 8.69 -3.93
N VAL A 136 8.90 10.01 -3.88
CA VAL A 136 9.80 10.94 -3.18
C VAL A 136 9.79 10.67 -1.67
N LEU A 137 8.61 10.45 -1.09
CA LEU A 137 8.48 10.11 0.32
C LEU A 137 9.15 8.76 0.63
N LEU A 138 8.97 7.75 -0.23
CA LEU A 138 9.66 6.47 -0.12
C LEU A 138 11.18 6.66 -0.12
N GLY A 139 11.72 7.43 -1.06
CA GLY A 139 13.15 7.74 -1.12
C GLY A 139 13.65 8.43 0.15
N PHE A 140 12.91 9.42 0.65
CA PHE A 140 13.22 10.09 1.91
C PHE A 140 13.21 9.12 3.11
N LEU A 141 12.19 8.28 3.23
CA LEU A 141 12.10 7.29 4.30
C LEU A 141 13.21 6.25 4.23
N LEU A 142 13.60 5.80 3.03
CA LEU A 142 14.72 4.87 2.83
C LEU A 142 16.06 5.48 3.29
N LEU A 143 16.27 6.78 3.04
CA LEU A 143 17.44 7.50 3.52
C LEU A 143 17.39 7.67 5.05
N ALA A 144 16.25 8.10 5.57
CA ALA A 144 16.03 8.31 7.01
C ALA A 144 16.17 7.01 7.82
N ARG A 145 15.74 5.87 7.26
CA ARG A 145 15.83 4.55 7.89
C ARG A 145 17.25 4.19 8.33
N ARG A 146 18.28 4.69 7.65
CA ARG A 146 19.68 4.41 8.04
C ARG A 146 20.05 4.96 9.42
N PHE A 147 19.23 5.83 9.97
CA PHE A 147 19.44 6.48 11.27
C PHE A 147 18.55 5.92 12.39
N PHE A 148 17.69 4.94 12.11
CA PHE A 148 16.73 4.34 13.05
C PHE A 148 16.82 2.81 13.04
#